data_AF-A0A4R6W838-F1
#
_entry.id   AF-A0A4R6W838-F1
#
_cell.length_a   1.000
_cell.length_b   1.000
_cell.length_c   1.000
_cell.angle_alpha   90.00
_cell.angle_beta   90.00
_cell.angle_gamma   90.00
#
_symmetry.space_group_name_H-M   'P 1'
#
loop_
_entity.id
_entity.type
_entity.pdbx_description
1 polymer ?
#
loop_
_entity_poly.entity_id
_entity_poly.type
_entity_poly.pdbx_seq_one_letter_code
_entity_poly.pdbx_strand_id
1 'polypeptide(L)'
;MTSCGLGEKSYPEQVFDKVAVAANKVPNGFKVHFREIRGQLKAGSLVIVTPENEVKKVNATEYVTNHYVAMFEKDMLAIKEMKTDEETKPIFAATLDLFQYVDNIYKTDMLRIAKMIDEGQPNEDIDTAIDELEASKSKLIDERFNKVYDLIMPYADKHGVDYKIMDTPNFSK
;
A
#
# COMPACT_ATOMS: atom_id res chain seq x y z
N MET A 1 -39.47 7.74 7.49
CA MET A 1 -38.14 8.00 8.06
C MET A 1 -37.19 6.97 7.51
N THR A 2 -36.26 7.38 6.65
CA THR A 2 -35.32 6.50 5.96
C THR A 2 -34.18 6.15 6.90
N SER A 3 -34.18 4.93 7.42
CA SER A 3 -33.05 4.36 8.16
C SER A 3 -32.09 3.75 7.16
N CYS A 4 -30.88 4.30 7.03
CA CYS A 4 -29.79 3.70 6.27
C CYS A 4 -29.40 2.37 6.92
N GLY A 5 -29.83 1.26 6.32
CA GLY A 5 -29.37 -0.06 6.68
C GLY A 5 -27.96 -0.29 6.12
N LEU A 6 -26.93 -0.14 6.95
CA LEU A 6 -25.68 -0.85 6.73
C LEU A 6 -25.92 -2.28 7.21
N GLY A 7 -26.37 -3.16 6.30
CA GLY A 7 -26.40 -4.59 6.55
C GLY A 7 -24.98 -5.10 6.83
N GLU A 8 -24.86 -6.14 7.65
CA GLU A 8 -23.58 -6.85 7.81
C GLU A 8 -23.09 -7.33 6.44
N LYS A 9 -21.83 -7.04 6.10
CA LYS A 9 -21.22 -7.47 4.84
C LYS A 9 -21.20 -9.00 4.77
N SER A 10 -21.63 -9.56 3.65
CA SER A 10 -21.47 -10.98 3.35
C SER A 10 -19.99 -11.37 3.33
N TYR A 11 -19.71 -12.66 3.52
CA TYR A 11 -18.34 -13.14 3.50
C TYR A 11 -17.58 -12.82 2.19
N PRO A 12 -18.17 -12.97 0.99
CA PRO A 12 -17.54 -12.55 -0.26
C PRO A 12 -17.21 -11.05 -0.32
N GLU A 13 -18.08 -10.18 0.19
CA GLU A 13 -17.81 -8.73 0.29
C GLU A 13 -16.66 -8.45 1.25
N GLN A 14 -16.58 -9.16 2.38
CA GLN A 14 -15.46 -9.03 3.32
C GLN A 14 -14.13 -9.48 2.67
N VAL A 15 -14.14 -10.58 1.91
CA VAL A 15 -12.97 -11.05 1.15
C VAL A 15 -12.52 -9.97 0.15
N PHE A 16 -13.47 -9.42 -0.62
CA PHE A 16 -13.18 -8.37 -1.59
C PHE A 16 -12.58 -7.10 -0.95
N ASP A 17 -13.14 -6.64 0.16
CA ASP A 17 -12.62 -5.47 0.89
C ASP A 17 -11.20 -5.69 1.40
N LYS A 18 -10.94 -6.85 2.01
CA LYS A 18 -9.63 -7.16 2.59
C LYS A 18 -8.55 -7.41 1.54
N VAL A 19 -8.95 -7.64 0.30
CA VAL A 19 -8.06 -7.95 -0.82
C VAL A 19 -7.97 -6.76 -1.77
N ALA A 20 -9.00 -6.50 -2.58
CA ALA A 20 -8.96 -5.53 -3.65
C ALA A 20 -8.93 -4.09 -3.11
N VAL A 21 -9.76 -3.76 -2.12
CA VAL A 21 -9.78 -2.40 -1.56
C VAL A 21 -8.49 -2.11 -0.80
N ALA A 22 -7.96 -3.08 -0.05
CA ALA A 22 -6.67 -2.94 0.64
C ALA A 22 -5.48 -2.86 -0.34
N ALA A 23 -5.52 -3.57 -1.47
CA ALA A 23 -4.48 -3.49 -2.50
C ALA A 23 -4.34 -2.09 -3.11
N ASN A 24 -5.39 -1.25 -3.10
CA ASN A 24 -5.28 0.15 -3.54
C ASN A 24 -4.33 1.01 -2.69
N LYS A 25 -3.87 0.51 -1.53
CA LYS A 25 -2.81 1.16 -0.72
C LYS A 25 -1.42 0.97 -1.32
N VAL A 26 -1.25 0.02 -2.25
CA VAL A 26 0.03 -0.20 -2.96
C VAL A 26 0.30 1.00 -3.87
N PRO A 27 1.48 1.63 -3.78
CA PRO A 27 1.74 2.87 -4.49
C PRO A 27 2.01 2.61 -5.98
N ASN A 28 1.55 3.54 -6.82
CA ASN A 28 1.91 3.58 -8.23
C ASN A 28 3.26 4.27 -8.42
N GLY A 29 4.32 3.62 -7.93
CA GLY A 29 5.70 4.12 -7.93
C GLY A 29 6.09 4.88 -6.67
N PHE A 30 7.40 4.97 -6.42
CA PHE A 30 7.94 5.51 -5.16
C PHE A 30 8.39 6.98 -5.26
N LYS A 31 8.64 7.48 -6.48
CA LYS A 31 9.06 8.87 -6.70
C LYS A 31 8.13 9.91 -6.09
N VAL A 32 6.82 9.65 -6.14
CA VAL A 32 5.81 10.60 -5.63
C VAL A 32 5.97 10.81 -4.12
N HIS A 33 6.25 9.75 -3.37
CA HIS A 33 6.47 9.83 -1.93
C HIS A 33 7.69 10.68 -1.59
N PHE A 34 8.82 10.48 -2.27
CA PHE A 34 10.02 11.26 -2.00
C PHE A 34 9.91 12.71 -2.45
N ARG A 35 9.16 12.98 -3.53
CA ARG A 35 8.84 14.35 -3.94
C ARG A 35 8.02 15.07 -2.86
N GLU A 36 7.02 14.39 -2.30
CA GLU A 36 6.20 14.92 -1.21
C GLU A 36 7.05 15.18 0.04
N ILE A 37 7.81 14.18 0.51
CA ILE A 37 8.67 14.28 1.69
C ILE A 37 9.66 15.45 1.56
N ARG A 38 10.40 15.53 0.46
CA ARG A 38 11.38 16.61 0.23
C ARG A 38 10.71 17.97 0.14
N GLY A 39 9.53 18.05 -0.51
CA GLY A 39 8.74 19.26 -0.61
C GLY A 39 8.28 19.77 0.77
N GLN A 40 7.72 18.87 1.59
CA GLN A 40 7.23 19.20 2.93
C GLN A 40 8.38 19.56 3.89
N LEU A 41 9.53 18.88 3.81
CA LEU A 41 10.74 19.24 4.56
C LEU A 41 11.23 20.63 4.21
N LYS A 42 11.36 20.94 2.91
CA LYS A 42 11.78 22.26 2.45
C LYS A 42 10.84 23.36 2.91
N ALA A 43 9.54 23.07 2.97
CA ALA A 43 8.52 23.98 3.48
C ALA A 43 8.42 24.02 5.03
N GLY A 44 9.17 23.18 5.75
CA GLY A 44 9.09 23.10 7.23
C GLY A 44 7.75 22.56 7.75
N SER A 45 7.06 21.77 6.92
CA SER A 45 5.69 21.27 7.11
C SER A 45 5.57 19.75 7.20
N LEU A 46 6.69 19.01 7.15
CA LEU A 46 6.69 17.56 7.34
C LEU A 46 6.32 17.26 8.80
N VAL A 47 5.14 16.67 8.99
CA VAL A 47 4.57 16.37 10.30
C VAL A 47 3.94 14.99 10.33
N ILE A 48 3.81 14.43 11.54
CA ILE A 48 2.97 13.26 11.83
C ILE A 48 1.92 13.65 12.88
N VAL A 49 0.85 12.84 12.97
CA VAL A 49 -0.09 12.88 14.09
C VAL A 49 0.23 11.73 15.04
N THR A 50 0.50 12.03 16.30
CA THR A 50 0.83 11.01 17.33
C THR A 50 -0.43 10.26 17.78
N PRO A 51 -0.30 9.10 18.48
CA PRO A 51 -1.43 8.41 19.09
C PRO A 51 -2.25 9.29 20.05
N GLU A 52 -1.61 10.29 20.68
CA GLU A 52 -2.23 11.29 21.56
C GLU A 52 -2.92 12.43 20.78
N ASN A 53 -3.03 12.31 19.45
CA ASN A 53 -3.63 13.28 18.55
C ASN A 53 -2.91 14.63 18.48
N GLU A 54 -1.58 14.62 18.68
CA GLU A 54 -0.72 15.80 18.60
C GLU A 54 -0.03 15.88 17.23
N VAL A 55 0.16 17.10 16.71
CA VAL A 55 0.91 17.33 15.47
C VAL A 55 2.39 17.54 15.80
N LYS A 56 3.25 16.62 15.37
CA LYS A 56 4.70 16.67 15.60
C LYS A 56 5.46 16.89 14.30
N LYS A 57 6.37 17.88 14.26
CA LYS A 57 7.35 18.01 13.17
C LYS A 57 8.38 16.90 13.25
N VAL A 58 8.70 16.31 12.10
CA VAL A 58 9.60 15.15 12.01
C VAL A 58 10.58 15.27 10.85
N ASN A 59 11.59 14.41 10.86
CA ASN A 59 12.48 14.21 9.72
C ASN A 59 11.94 13.15 8.74
N ALA A 60 12.65 12.88 7.63
CA ALA A 60 12.19 11.94 6.61
C ALA A 60 12.08 10.51 7.16
N THR A 61 13.06 10.06 7.94
CA THR A 61 13.11 8.70 8.51
C THR A 61 11.94 8.45 9.46
N GLU A 62 11.68 9.39 10.37
CA GLU A 62 10.53 9.36 11.27
C GLU A 62 9.22 9.37 10.48
N TYR A 63 9.09 10.19 9.44
CA TYR A 63 7.89 10.23 8.60
C TYR A 63 7.65 8.89 7.90
N VAL A 64 8.66 8.32 7.24
CA VAL A 64 8.53 7.02 6.56
C VAL A 64 8.16 5.91 7.56
N THR A 65 8.79 5.91 8.73
CA THR A 65 8.51 4.93 9.79
C THR A 65 7.07 5.01 10.28
N ASN A 66 6.54 6.21 10.47
CA ASN A 66 5.19 6.38 11.01
C ASN A 66 4.08 6.24 9.95
N HIS A 67 4.33 6.63 8.71
CA HIS A 67 3.31 6.60 7.65
C HIS A 67 3.27 5.29 6.87
N TYR A 68 4.40 4.60 6.70
CA TYR A 68 4.50 3.47 5.76
C TYR A 68 4.87 2.13 6.43
N VAL A 69 5.78 2.12 7.42
CA VAL A 69 6.40 0.90 7.98
C VAL A 69 5.42 -0.02 8.75
N ALA A 70 4.18 0.38 8.97
CA ALA A 70 3.13 -0.49 9.53
C ALA A 70 1.84 -0.50 8.69
N MET A 71 1.90 0.01 7.45
CA MET A 71 0.72 0.27 6.62
C MET A 71 -0.11 -1.00 6.38
N PHE A 72 0.57 -2.14 6.15
CA PHE A 72 -0.07 -3.41 5.80
C PHE A 72 -0.20 -4.39 6.96
N GLU A 73 0.38 -4.12 8.14
CA GLU A 73 0.42 -5.10 9.24
C GLU A 73 -0.98 -5.50 9.71
N LYS A 74 -1.88 -4.52 9.85
CA LYS A 74 -3.28 -4.77 10.23
C LYS A 74 -4.06 -5.51 9.15
N ASP A 75 -3.82 -5.21 7.87
CA ASP A 75 -4.51 -5.89 6.78
C ASP A 75 -4.03 -7.34 6.64
N MET A 76 -2.72 -7.57 6.74
CA MET A 76 -2.14 -8.91 6.73
C MET A 76 -2.63 -9.76 7.91
N LEU A 77 -2.73 -9.17 9.12
CA LEU A 77 -3.30 -9.88 10.27
C LEU A 77 -4.77 -10.21 10.03
N ALA A 78 -5.56 -9.25 9.58
CA ALA A 78 -6.97 -9.45 9.30
C ALA A 78 -7.20 -10.57 8.27
N ILE A 79 -6.40 -10.62 7.18
CA ILE A 79 -6.48 -11.70 6.18
C ILE A 79 -6.15 -13.05 6.81
N LYS A 80 -5.11 -13.14 7.65
CA LYS A 80 -4.72 -14.40 8.32
C LYS A 80 -5.77 -14.92 9.29
N GLU A 81 -6.59 -14.05 9.84
CA GLU A 81 -7.69 -14.40 10.77
C GLU A 81 -8.99 -14.76 10.04
N MET A 82 -9.09 -14.51 8.73
CA MET A 82 -10.28 -14.88 7.96
C MET A 82 -10.40 -16.41 7.86
N LYS A 83 -11.64 -16.90 7.96
CA LYS A 83 -11.97 -18.26 7.54
C LYS A 83 -11.43 -18.46 6.13
N THR A 84 -10.79 -19.59 5.86
CA THR A 84 -10.19 -19.90 4.56
C THR A 84 -10.78 -21.21 4.04
N ASP A 85 -11.06 -21.26 2.74
CA ASP A 85 -11.50 -22.44 1.98
C ASP A 85 -10.72 -22.57 0.66
N GLU A 86 -11.04 -23.57 -0.16
CA GLU A 86 -10.32 -23.82 -1.41
C GLU A 86 -10.42 -22.68 -2.43
N GLU A 87 -11.48 -21.84 -2.39
CA GLU A 87 -11.62 -20.69 -3.30
C GLU A 87 -10.82 -19.49 -2.80
N THR A 88 -10.85 -19.23 -1.50
CA THR A 88 -10.24 -18.03 -0.87
C THR A 88 -8.77 -18.20 -0.53
N LYS A 89 -8.30 -19.42 -0.33
CA LYS A 89 -6.89 -19.72 -0.04
C LYS A 89 -5.89 -19.13 -1.05
N PRO A 90 -6.03 -19.34 -2.37
CA PRO A 90 -5.10 -18.75 -3.34
C PRO A 90 -5.17 -17.22 -3.36
N ILE A 91 -6.36 -16.63 -3.15
CA ILE A 91 -6.56 -15.17 -3.09
C ILE A 91 -5.78 -14.58 -1.90
N PHE A 92 -5.98 -15.14 -0.71
CA PHE A 92 -5.29 -14.67 0.50
C PHE A 92 -3.78 -14.86 0.40
N ALA A 93 -3.32 -15.99 -0.14
CA ALA A 93 -1.90 -16.23 -0.33
C ALA A 93 -1.25 -15.19 -1.28
N ALA A 94 -1.88 -14.88 -2.41
CA ALA A 94 -1.40 -13.85 -3.34
C ALA A 94 -1.40 -12.46 -2.70
N THR A 95 -2.43 -12.14 -1.93
CA THR A 95 -2.57 -10.84 -1.25
C THR A 95 -1.50 -10.66 -0.18
N LEU A 96 -1.26 -11.69 0.64
CA LEU A 96 -0.20 -11.67 1.64
C LEU A 96 1.19 -11.56 1.00
N ASP A 97 1.44 -12.23 -0.13
CA ASP A 97 2.71 -12.10 -0.85
C ASP A 97 2.93 -10.66 -1.35
N LEU A 98 1.91 -10.03 -1.94
CA LEU A 98 1.96 -8.62 -2.35
C LEU A 98 2.25 -7.70 -1.15
N PHE A 99 1.46 -7.81 -0.08
CA PHE A 99 1.58 -6.93 1.08
C PHE A 99 2.93 -7.11 1.78
N GLN A 100 3.39 -8.34 1.94
CA GLN A 100 4.68 -8.63 2.55
C GLN A 100 5.84 -8.06 1.72
N TYR A 101 5.74 -8.12 0.39
CA TYR A 101 6.75 -7.59 -0.51
C TYR A 101 6.85 -6.06 -0.43
N VAL A 102 5.70 -5.36 -0.48
CA VAL A 102 5.66 -3.90 -0.38
C VAL A 102 6.04 -3.41 1.02
N ASP A 103 5.59 -4.09 2.07
CA ASP A 103 5.98 -3.80 3.46
C ASP A 103 7.50 -3.91 3.67
N ASN A 104 8.13 -4.92 3.06
CA ASN A 104 9.58 -5.04 3.10
C ASN A 104 10.27 -3.85 2.42
N ILE A 105 9.80 -3.40 1.26
CA ILE A 105 10.34 -2.22 0.57
C ILE A 105 10.27 -0.98 1.47
N TYR A 106 9.16 -0.78 2.19
CA TYR A 106 9.05 0.32 3.14
C TYR A 106 10.05 0.22 4.28
N LYS A 107 10.24 -0.99 4.82
CA LYS A 107 11.16 -1.26 5.94
C LYS A 107 12.64 -1.20 5.55
N THR A 108 12.97 -1.43 4.28
CA THR A 108 14.36 -1.46 3.80
C THR A 108 14.70 -0.27 2.93
N ASP A 109 14.18 -0.23 1.70
CA ASP A 109 14.66 0.67 0.66
C ASP A 109 14.19 2.09 0.91
N MET A 110 12.91 2.27 1.28
CA MET A 110 12.39 3.60 1.57
C MET A 110 13.04 4.21 2.81
N LEU A 111 13.25 3.41 3.86
CA LEU A 111 13.92 3.88 5.07
C LEU A 111 15.38 4.26 4.80
N ARG A 112 16.09 3.49 3.95
CA ARG A 112 17.45 3.83 3.51
C ARG A 112 17.49 5.19 2.80
N ILE A 113 16.60 5.42 1.84
CA ILE A 113 16.58 6.68 1.07
C ILE A 113 16.15 7.86 1.97
N ALA A 114 15.20 7.65 2.88
CA ALA A 114 14.82 8.66 3.87
C ALA A 114 16.01 9.09 4.75
N LYS A 115 16.83 8.12 5.17
CA LYS A 115 18.07 8.39 5.90
C LYS A 115 19.08 9.19 5.07
N MET A 116 19.22 8.92 3.77
CA MET A 116 20.07 9.72 2.88
C MET A 116 19.63 11.20 2.85
N ILE A 117 18.31 11.46 2.86
CA ILE A 117 17.75 12.81 2.93
C ILE A 117 18.11 13.48 4.26
N ASP A 118 17.91 12.78 5.38
CA ASP A 118 18.19 13.31 6.72
C ASP A 118 19.69 13.58 6.95
N GLU A 119 20.56 12.77 6.34
CA GLU A 119 22.02 12.94 6.37
C GLU A 119 22.51 14.06 5.44
N GLY A 120 21.62 14.66 4.65
CA GLY A 120 21.98 15.74 3.72
C GLY A 120 22.84 15.28 2.54
N GLN A 121 22.67 14.02 2.10
CA GLN A 121 23.38 13.53 0.93
C GLN A 121 23.02 14.34 -0.33
N PRO A 122 23.89 14.36 -1.35
CA PRO A 122 23.62 15.04 -2.61
C PRO A 122 22.30 14.59 -3.24
N ASN A 123 21.56 15.54 -3.82
CA ASN A 123 20.29 15.25 -4.48
C ASN A 123 20.44 14.23 -5.61
N GLU A 124 21.55 14.25 -6.35
CA GLU A 124 21.84 13.29 -7.42
C GLU A 124 21.96 11.85 -6.89
N ASP A 125 22.59 11.66 -5.73
CA ASP A 125 22.70 10.34 -5.09
C ASP A 125 21.34 9.85 -4.60
N ILE A 126 20.54 10.75 -4.02
CA ILE A 126 19.17 10.45 -3.56
C ILE A 126 18.28 10.09 -4.76
N ASP A 127 18.33 10.88 -5.84
CA ASP A 127 17.52 10.66 -7.04
C ASP A 127 17.91 9.35 -7.73
N THR A 128 19.21 9.03 -7.80
CA THR A 128 19.71 7.74 -8.31
C THR A 128 19.18 6.58 -7.47
N ALA A 129 19.23 6.67 -6.14
CA ALA A 129 18.71 5.62 -5.27
C ALA A 129 17.19 5.41 -5.41
N ILE A 130 16.44 6.48 -5.70
CA ILE A 130 14.99 6.40 -5.99
C ILE A 130 14.74 5.73 -7.34
N ASP A 131 15.52 6.08 -8.37
CA ASP A 131 15.42 5.46 -9.69
C ASP A 131 15.75 3.97 -9.66
N GLU A 132 16.79 3.56 -8.91
CA GLU A 132 17.14 2.15 -8.69
C GLU A 132 16.03 1.38 -7.97
N LEU A 133 15.39 2.00 -6.98
CA LEU A 133 14.25 1.41 -6.29
C LEU A 133 13.09 1.15 -7.27
N GLU A 134 12.71 2.14 -8.07
CA GLU A 134 11.64 1.95 -9.06
C GLU A 134 12.00 0.89 -10.11
N ALA A 135 13.20 0.98 -10.70
CA ALA A 135 13.63 0.05 -11.74
C ALA A 135 13.69 -1.40 -11.24
N SER A 136 14.08 -1.61 -9.97
CA SER A 136 14.25 -2.95 -9.41
C SER A 136 12.97 -3.57 -8.84
N LYS A 137 12.00 -2.76 -8.40
CA LYS A 137 10.82 -3.27 -7.68
C LYS A 137 9.51 -3.11 -8.42
N SER A 138 9.32 -2.08 -9.25
CA SER A 138 7.99 -1.76 -9.82
C SER A 138 7.39 -2.93 -10.60
N LYS A 139 8.18 -3.57 -11.49
CA LYS A 139 7.71 -4.74 -12.24
C LYS A 139 7.24 -5.89 -11.33
N LEU A 140 7.96 -6.12 -10.24
CA LEU A 140 7.65 -7.19 -9.28
C LEU A 140 6.43 -6.86 -8.42
N ILE A 141 6.13 -5.57 -8.20
CA ILE A 141 4.89 -5.11 -7.58
C ILE A 141 3.73 -5.34 -8.54
N ASP A 142 3.88 -4.92 -9.80
CA ASP A 142 2.83 -5.06 -10.84
C ASP A 142 2.46 -6.53 -11.06
N GLU A 143 3.43 -7.43 -11.16
CA GLU A 143 3.20 -8.87 -11.29
C GLU A 143 2.39 -9.45 -10.12
N ARG A 144 2.70 -9.03 -8.88
CA ARG A 144 1.98 -9.47 -7.68
C ARG A 144 0.60 -8.86 -7.58
N PHE A 145 0.47 -7.59 -7.92
CA PHE A 145 -0.80 -6.87 -7.95
C PHE A 145 -1.76 -7.50 -8.96
N ASN A 146 -1.29 -7.73 -10.20
CA ASN A 146 -2.08 -8.39 -11.23
C ASN A 146 -2.51 -9.79 -10.81
N LYS A 147 -1.62 -10.57 -10.18
CA LYS A 147 -1.97 -11.89 -9.66
C LYS A 147 -3.10 -11.84 -8.62
N VAL A 148 -3.15 -10.81 -7.77
CA VAL A 148 -4.26 -10.61 -6.83
C VAL A 148 -5.55 -10.34 -7.60
N TYR A 149 -5.51 -9.43 -8.59
CA TYR A 149 -6.68 -9.04 -9.37
C TYR A 149 -7.23 -10.17 -10.26
N ASP A 150 -6.35 -10.97 -10.86
CA ASP A 150 -6.71 -12.15 -11.65
C ASP A 150 -7.48 -13.20 -10.83
N LEU A 151 -7.31 -13.21 -9.50
CA LEU A 151 -8.00 -14.14 -8.60
C LEU A 151 -9.25 -13.53 -7.95
N ILE A 152 -9.19 -12.27 -7.49
CA ILE A 152 -10.31 -11.67 -6.76
C ILE A 152 -11.45 -11.23 -7.67
N MET A 153 -11.17 -10.82 -8.92
CA MET A 153 -12.22 -10.33 -9.83
C MET A 153 -13.18 -11.46 -10.24
N PRO A 154 -12.72 -12.64 -10.69
CA PRO A 154 -13.63 -13.76 -10.97
C PRO A 154 -14.39 -14.25 -9.74
N TYR A 155 -13.76 -14.18 -8.55
CA TYR A 155 -14.42 -14.51 -7.29
C TYR A 155 -15.57 -13.53 -7.00
N ALA A 156 -15.32 -12.22 -7.13
CA ALA A 156 -16.32 -11.18 -6.91
C ALA A 156 -17.52 -11.34 -7.86
N ASP A 157 -17.27 -11.57 -9.15
CA ASP A 157 -18.30 -11.80 -10.16
C ASP A 157 -19.15 -13.03 -9.85
N LYS A 158 -18.49 -14.16 -9.52
CA LYS A 158 -19.16 -15.42 -9.19
C LYS A 158 -20.07 -15.29 -7.98
N HIS A 159 -19.69 -14.49 -6.99
CA HIS A 159 -20.41 -14.32 -5.73
C HIS A 159 -21.31 -13.08 -5.70
N GLY A 160 -21.42 -12.34 -6.81
CA GLY A 160 -22.31 -11.18 -6.94
C GLY A 160 -21.91 -9.98 -6.07
N VAL A 161 -20.61 -9.83 -5.78
CA VAL A 161 -20.09 -8.67 -5.05
C VAL A 161 -20.21 -7.43 -5.94
N ASP A 162 -20.85 -6.36 -5.43
CA ASP A 162 -20.91 -5.08 -6.14
C ASP A 162 -19.60 -4.31 -5.94
N TYR A 163 -18.89 -4.01 -7.02
CA TYR A 163 -17.66 -3.23 -6.99
C TYR A 163 -17.58 -2.29 -8.18
N LYS A 164 -16.93 -1.14 -7.97
CA LYS A 164 -16.61 -0.19 -9.03
C LYS A 164 -15.16 -0.35 -9.41
N ILE A 165 -14.91 -0.75 -10.66
CA ILE A 165 -13.60 -0.56 -11.27
C ILE A 165 -13.47 0.93 -11.54
N MET A 166 -12.61 1.62 -10.79
CA MET A 166 -12.12 2.91 -11.27
C MET A 166 -11.17 2.58 -12.42
N ASP A 167 -11.42 3.10 -13.62
CA ASP A 167 -10.57 2.88 -14.79
C ASP A 167 -9.10 2.99 -14.40
N THR A 168 -8.42 1.85 -14.35
CA THR A 168 -6.97 1.84 -14.28
C THR A 168 -6.49 2.48 -15.58
N PRO A 169 -5.57 3.47 -15.54
CA PRO A 169 -4.89 3.91 -16.75
C PRO A 169 -4.35 2.65 -17.41
N ASN A 170 -4.82 2.41 -18.63
CA ASN A 170 -4.50 1.23 -19.40
C ASN A 170 -2.97 1.18 -19.58
N PHE A 171 -2.26 0.39 -18.76
CA PHE A 171 -0.82 0.13 -18.92
C PHE A 171 -0.55 -0.88 -20.05
N SER A 172 -1.40 -0.84 -21.09
CA SER A 172 -1.20 -1.53 -22.35
C SER A 172 -0.80 -0.51 -23.42
N LYS A 173 0.51 -0.27 -23.54
CA LYS A 173 1.27 -0.19 -24.81
C LYS A 173 2.72 0.18 -24.58
#